data_AF-A0A933RBE2-F1
#
_entry.id   AF-A0A933RBE2-F1
#
_cell.length_a   1.000
_cell.length_b   1.000
_cell.length_c   1.000
_cell.angle_alpha   90.00
_cell.angle_beta   90.00
_cell.angle_gamma   90.00
#
_symmetry.space_group_name_H-M   'P 1'
#
loop_
_entity.id
_entity.type
_entity.pdbx_description
1 polymer ?
#
loop_
_entity_poly.entity_id
_entity_poly.type
_entity_poly.pdbx_seq_one_letter_code
_entity_poly.pdbx_strand_id
1 'polypeptide(L)'
;MSFLDKAKEKATQLAQQAKEKVDDVKDSRKADSLLDDLGRILYRQRTERGEPGDDAEIATLVSQLQALEAEGTPVLGKKDEPEVDVAPTLPPPAPPTTDA
;
A
#
# COMPACT_ATOMS: atom_id res chain seq x y z
N MET A 1 -7.10 8.58 -36.10
CA MET A 1 -6.81 9.04 -34.73
C MET A 1 -5.37 9.48 -34.66
N SER A 2 -5.12 10.72 -34.24
CA SER A 2 -3.82 11.37 -34.37
C SER A 2 -2.86 10.91 -33.27
N PHE A 3 -1.53 11.01 -33.47
CA PHE A 3 -0.53 10.66 -32.46
C PHE A 3 -0.72 11.45 -31.14
N LEU A 4 -1.27 12.68 -31.24
CA LEU A 4 -1.61 13.52 -30.09
C LEU A 4 -2.75 12.93 -29.23
N ASP A 5 -3.76 12.29 -29.85
CA ASP A 5 -4.86 11.65 -29.12
C ASP A 5 -4.35 10.45 -28.32
N LYS A 6 -3.50 9.62 -28.92
CA LYS A 6 -2.86 8.48 -28.24
C LYS A 6 -1.97 8.93 -27.07
N ALA A 7 -1.26 10.05 -27.22
CA ALA A 7 -0.42 10.59 -26.14
C ALA A 7 -1.29 11.08 -24.95
N LYS A 8 -2.43 11.72 -25.22
CA LYS A 8 -3.37 12.19 -24.20
C LYS A 8 -4.08 11.04 -23.47
N GLU A 9 -4.47 9.99 -24.20
CA GLU A 9 -5.03 8.77 -23.60
C GLU A 9 -4.02 8.09 -22.67
N LYS A 10 -2.77 7.90 -23.11
CA LYS A 10 -1.72 7.32 -22.27
C LYS A 10 -1.42 8.17 -21.04
N ALA A 11 -1.36 9.49 -21.17
CA ALA A 11 -1.15 10.38 -20.02
C ALA A 11 -2.30 10.27 -19.00
N THR A 12 -3.54 10.13 -19.47
CA THR A 12 -4.72 9.99 -18.61
C THR A 12 -4.73 8.64 -17.90
N GLN A 13 -4.42 7.54 -18.59
CA GLN A 13 -4.29 6.21 -17.99
C GLN A 13 -3.18 6.17 -16.93
N LEU A 14 -2.03 6.78 -17.22
CA LEU A 14 -0.90 6.82 -16.29
C LEU A 14 -1.23 7.66 -15.05
N ALA A 15 -1.97 8.76 -15.21
CA ALA A 15 -2.47 9.55 -14.08
C ALA A 15 -3.49 8.78 -13.22
N GLN A 16 -4.39 8.00 -13.82
CA GLN A 16 -5.35 7.16 -13.10
C GLN A 16 -4.64 6.05 -12.31
N GLN A 17 -3.73 5.31 -12.95
CA GLN A 17 -2.93 4.27 -12.30
C GLN A 17 -2.08 4.83 -11.15
N ALA A 18 -1.45 5.99 -11.34
CA ALA A 18 -0.69 6.65 -10.28
C ALA A 18 -1.59 7.02 -9.09
N LYS A 19 -2.82 7.45 -9.34
CA LYS A 19 -3.77 7.82 -8.28
C LYS A 19 -4.22 6.57 -7.49
N GLU A 20 -4.61 5.51 -8.17
CA GLU A 20 -4.99 4.23 -7.56
C GLU A 20 -3.85 3.69 -6.67
N LYS A 21 -2.61 3.65 -7.17
CA LYS A 21 -1.44 3.22 -6.39
C LYS A 21 -1.18 4.09 -5.17
N VAL A 22 -1.38 5.40 -5.26
CA VAL A 22 -1.19 6.31 -4.13
C VAL A 22 -2.26 6.07 -3.06
N ASP A 23 -3.49 5.81 -3.45
CA ASP A 23 -4.58 5.53 -2.51
C ASP A 23 -4.38 4.16 -1.84
N ASP A 24 -4.00 3.12 -2.59
CA ASP A 24 -3.62 1.79 -2.03
C ASP A 24 -2.53 1.90 -0.95
N VAL A 25 -1.47 2.68 -1.23
CA VAL A 25 -0.37 2.87 -0.29
C VAL A 25 -0.83 3.63 0.95
N LYS A 26 -1.71 4.61 0.82
CA LYS A 26 -2.25 5.33 2.00
C LYS A 26 -3.07 4.40 2.87
N ASP A 27 -3.95 3.59 2.28
CA ASP A 27 -4.84 2.71 3.03
C ASP A 27 -4.06 1.57 3.69
N SER A 28 -3.04 1.03 3.01
CA SER A 28 -2.07 0.10 3.60
C SER A 28 -1.33 0.72 4.79
N ARG A 29 -0.83 1.98 4.66
CA ARG A 29 -0.15 2.67 5.76
C ARG A 29 -1.08 2.95 6.94
N LYS A 30 -2.34 3.26 6.65
CA LYS A 30 -3.37 3.47 7.68
C LYS A 30 -3.67 2.17 8.42
N ALA A 31 -3.83 1.05 7.70
CA ALA A 31 -3.99 -0.27 8.30
C ALA A 31 -2.80 -0.64 9.21
N ASP A 32 -1.56 -0.44 8.75
CA ASP A 32 -0.34 -0.66 9.53
C ASP A 32 -0.35 0.14 10.86
N SER A 33 -0.73 1.43 10.81
CA SER A 33 -0.81 2.27 12.01
C SER A 33 -1.87 1.79 13.00
N LEU A 34 -3.05 1.44 12.51
CA LEU A 34 -4.15 0.95 13.34
C LEU A 34 -3.81 -0.40 13.99
N LEU A 35 -3.10 -1.28 13.28
CA LEU A 35 -2.61 -2.55 13.82
C LEU A 35 -1.52 -2.36 14.88
N ASP A 36 -0.61 -1.40 14.69
CA ASP A 36 0.41 -1.05 15.69
C ASP A 36 -0.25 -0.54 16.99
N ASP A 37 -1.21 0.38 16.87
CA ASP A 37 -1.97 0.90 18.01
C ASP A 37 -2.74 -0.22 18.73
N LEU A 38 -3.44 -1.07 17.98
CA LEU A 38 -4.16 -2.23 18.52
C LEU A 38 -3.20 -3.18 19.26
N GLY A 39 -2.03 -3.45 18.68
CA GLY A 39 -0.99 -4.30 19.27
C GLY A 39 -0.46 -3.74 20.59
N ARG A 40 -0.25 -2.42 20.68
CA ARG A 40 0.19 -1.75 21.91
C ARG A 40 -0.85 -1.87 23.03
N ILE A 41 -2.14 -1.69 22.70
CA ILE A 41 -3.23 -1.80 23.67
C ILE A 41 -3.37 -3.24 24.16
N LEU A 42 -3.35 -4.21 23.25
CA LEU A 42 -3.40 -5.62 23.61
C LEU A 42 -2.17 -6.02 24.46
N TYR A 43 -0.98 -5.53 24.12
CA TYR A 43 0.22 -5.78 24.91
C TYR A 43 0.10 -5.23 26.33
N ARG A 44 -0.41 -3.99 26.52
CA ARG A 44 -0.62 -3.44 27.88
C ARG A 44 -1.64 -4.25 28.67
N GLN A 45 -2.76 -4.67 28.07
CA GLN A 45 -3.73 -5.54 28.74
C GLN A 45 -3.11 -6.89 29.16
N ARG A 46 -2.34 -7.53 28.27
CA ARG A 46 -1.70 -8.83 28.52
C ARG A 46 -0.57 -8.79 29.54
N THR A 47 -0.10 -7.59 29.89
CA THR A 47 0.97 -7.36 30.85
C THR A 47 0.50 -6.68 32.13
N GLU A 48 -0.82 -6.74 32.40
CA GLU A 48 -1.45 -6.17 33.60
C GLU A 48 -1.27 -4.65 33.74
N ARG A 49 -1.04 -3.96 32.62
CA ARG A 49 -0.92 -2.49 32.50
C ARG A 49 -2.07 -1.89 31.70
N GLY A 50 -3.22 -2.56 31.66
CA GLY A 50 -4.40 -2.07 30.98
C GLY A 50 -4.98 -0.84 31.67
N GLU A 51 -5.55 0.07 30.90
CA GLU A 51 -6.18 1.30 31.40
C GLU A 51 -7.72 1.21 31.28
N PRO A 52 -8.47 2.00 32.08
CA PRO A 52 -9.90 2.17 31.87
C PRO A 52 -10.15 2.78 30.49
N GLY A 53 -10.81 2.04 29.60
CA GLY A 53 -11.13 2.48 28.23
C GLY A 53 -10.48 1.66 27.12
N ASP A 54 -9.52 0.79 27.46
CA ASP A 54 -8.85 -0.10 26.48
C ASP A 54 -9.83 -0.86 25.61
N ASP A 55 -10.89 -1.44 26.20
CA ASP A 55 -11.87 -2.24 25.46
C ASP A 55 -12.66 -1.40 24.44
N ALA A 56 -12.96 -0.14 24.78
CA ALA A 56 -13.65 0.78 23.86
C ALA A 56 -12.71 1.23 22.73
N GLU A 57 -11.43 1.45 23.04
CA GLU A 57 -10.41 1.80 22.06
C GLU A 57 -10.14 0.63 21.11
N ILE A 58 -10.00 -0.59 21.63
CA ILE A 58 -9.92 -1.82 20.83
C ILE A 58 -11.12 -1.95 19.89
N ALA A 59 -12.34 -1.81 20.40
CA ALA A 59 -13.55 -1.90 19.58
C ALA A 59 -13.55 -0.87 18.44
N THR A 60 -13.08 0.34 18.72
CA THR A 60 -12.97 1.43 17.74
C THR A 60 -11.92 1.12 16.67
N LEU A 61 -10.74 0.63 17.06
CA LEU A 61 -9.67 0.26 16.13
C LEU A 61 -10.08 -0.93 15.25
N VAL A 62 -10.68 -1.96 15.84
CA VAL A 62 -11.20 -3.12 15.09
C VAL A 62 -12.26 -2.69 14.08
N SER A 63 -13.19 -1.80 14.46
CA SER A 63 -14.20 -1.28 13.54
C SER A 63 -13.59 -0.52 12.35
N GLN A 64 -12.52 0.25 12.58
CA GLN A 64 -11.82 0.97 11.50
C GLN A 64 -11.06 0.02 10.58
N LEU A 65 -10.40 -1.00 11.13
CA LEU A 65 -9.71 -2.03 10.35
C LEU A 65 -10.70 -2.79 9.46
N GLN A 66 -11.86 -3.18 10.00
CA GLN A 66 -12.92 -3.85 9.23
C GLN A 66 -13.47 -2.97 8.10
N ALA A 67 -13.54 -1.65 8.29
CA ALA A 67 -13.94 -0.74 7.22
C ALA A 67 -12.92 -0.75 6.07
N LEU A 68 -11.61 -0.71 6.38
CA LEU A 68 -10.55 -0.83 5.37
C LEU A 68 -10.59 -2.18 4.66
N GLU A 69 -10.85 -3.28 5.38
CA GLU A 69 -11.04 -4.61 4.77
C GLU A 69 -12.24 -4.63 3.81
N ALA A 70 -13.35 -4.02 4.20
CA ALA A 70 -14.54 -3.92 3.35
C ALA A 70 -14.30 -3.06 2.09
N GLU A 71 -13.38 -2.09 2.17
CA GLU A 71 -12.91 -1.28 1.06
C GLU A 71 -11.89 -2.00 0.16
N GLY A 72 -11.44 -3.21 0.55
CA GLY A 72 -10.52 -4.04 -0.22
C GLY A 72 -9.05 -3.91 0.20
N THR A 73 -8.76 -3.17 1.27
CA THR A 73 -7.41 -3.06 1.81
C THR A 73 -7.02 -4.38 2.49
N PRO A 74 -5.87 -5.00 2.14
CA PRO A 74 -5.42 -6.24 2.76
C PRO A 74 -4.83 -5.97 4.16
N VAL A 75 -5.70 -5.84 5.17
CA VAL A 75 -5.29 -5.54 6.55
C VAL A 75 -4.42 -6.65 7.16
N LEU A 76 -4.82 -7.92 7.00
CA LEU A 76 -4.10 -9.07 7.55
C LEU A 76 -3.22 -9.80 6.52
N GLY A 77 -3.05 -9.22 5.33
CA GLY A 77 -2.17 -9.78 4.30
C GLY A 77 -0.74 -9.88 4.81
N LYS A 78 0.03 -10.85 4.27
CA LYS A 78 1.49 -10.69 4.34
C LYS A 78 1.76 -9.35 3.69
N LYS A 79 2.59 -8.53 4.35
CA LYS A 79 3.19 -7.35 3.74
C LYS A 79 3.90 -7.85 2.49
N ASP A 80 3.18 -7.90 1.38
CA ASP A 80 3.76 -8.06 0.08
C ASP A 80 4.70 -6.87 0.04
N GLU A 81 5.99 -7.15 0.24
CA GLU A 81 7.05 -6.22 -0.06
C GLU A 81 6.61 -5.58 -1.37
N PRO A 82 6.54 -4.23 -1.46
CA PRO A 82 6.13 -3.61 -2.70
C PRO A 82 6.97 -4.30 -3.75
N GLU A 83 6.31 -5.09 -4.60
CA GLU A 83 6.89 -5.55 -5.83
C GLU A 83 7.17 -4.23 -6.49
N VAL A 84 8.40 -3.76 -6.29
CA VAL A 84 8.97 -2.67 -7.03
C VAL A 84 8.91 -3.29 -8.41
N ASP A 85 7.80 -3.01 -9.11
CA ASP A 85 7.61 -3.37 -10.49
C ASP A 85 8.81 -2.74 -11.14
N VAL A 86 9.83 -3.58 -11.30
CA VAL A 86 11.16 -3.19 -11.73
C VAL A 86 10.84 -2.70 -13.12
N ALA A 87 10.80 -1.36 -13.27
CA ALA A 87 10.56 -0.69 -14.53
C ALA A 87 11.21 -1.52 -15.63
N PRO A 88 10.50 -1.85 -16.73
CA PRO A 88 10.95 -2.84 -17.70
C PRO A 88 12.41 -2.54 -18.00
N THR A 89 13.28 -3.41 -17.49
CA THR A 89 14.72 -3.16 -17.55
C THR A 89 15.04 -3.11 -19.02
N LEU A 90 15.31 -1.91 -19.53
CA LEU A 90 15.78 -1.73 -20.89
C LEU A 90 16.94 -2.71 -21.07
N PRO A 91 16.96 -3.52 -22.16
CA PRO A 91 18.06 -4.44 -22.38
C PRO A 91 19.37 -3.64 -22.31
N PRO A 92 20.42 -4.17 -21.65
CA PRO A 92 21.69 -3.47 -21.56
C PRO A 92 22.17 -3.15 -22.99
N PRO A 93 22.74 -1.94 -23.23
CA PRO A 93 23.29 -1.61 -24.54
C PRO A 93 24.32 -2.68 -24.92
N ALA A 94 24.20 -3.22 -26.13
CA ALA A 94 25.15 -4.20 -26.65
C ALA A 94 26.58 -3.63 -26.58
N PRO A 95 27.60 -4.44 -26.20
CA PRO A 95 28.98 -4.00 -26.22
C PRO A 95 29.35 -3.57 -27.65
N PRO A 96 30.19 -2.53 -27.82
CA PRO A 96 30.67 -2.17 -29.15
C PRO A 96 31.42 -3.37 -29.74
N THR A 97 30.96 -3.87 -30.88
CA THR A 97 31.75 -4.73 -31.75
C THR A 97 32.99 -3.94 -32.17
N THR A 98 34.13 -4.23 -31.54
CA THR A 98 35.43 -3.90 -32.09
C THR A 98 35.65 -4.80 -33.30
N ASP A 99 35.47 -4.22 -34.48
CA ASP A 99 35.94 -4.78 -35.75
C ASP A 99 37.48 -4.81 -35.70
N ALA A 100 38.06 -5.98 -35.95
CA ALA A 100 39.50 -6.21 -36.09
C ALA A 100 39.74 -7.12 -37.30
#